data_AF-A0A4Q6EVG2-F1
#
_entry.id   AF-A0A4Q6EVG2-F1
#
_cell.length_a   1.000
_cell.length_b   1.000
_cell.length_c   1.000
_cell.angle_alpha   90.00
_cell.angle_beta   90.00
_cell.angle_gamma   90.00
#
_symmetry.space_group_name_H-M   'P 1'
#
loop_
_entity.id
_entity.type
_entity.pdbx_description
1 polymer ?
#
loop_
_entity_poly.entity_id
_entity_poly.type
_entity_poly.pdbx_seq_one_letter_code
_entity_poly.pdbx_strand_id
1 'polypeptide(L)'
;MKAKAYRLLVVAHPDDETIFFGGLLMRKRSVPWKVICVTDGNADGRGKERAAEFLAATKLLGAAKAEQWNFPDRFPARLPIDQIEAKLAELAAPKEIYTHGPLGEYGHPHHQDISLAVHRAFPRVPIFSPAHNTRPDRVVKMSPSEYKKKTRAFAQIYKKETENFIGFLPNNAIEGFTRFRASEVEAIVGYLREERELDPEALERHQWMAEMLPRVKGKFGVRV
;
A
#
# COMPACT_ATOMS: atom_id res chain seq x y z
N MET A 1 -14.14 10.39 -25.82
CA MET A 1 -13.27 11.35 -25.11
C MET A 1 -12.12 10.57 -24.50
N LYS A 2 -10.85 11.01 -24.66
CA LYS A 2 -9.72 10.34 -23.96
C LYS A 2 -9.92 10.52 -22.45
N ALA A 3 -9.83 9.43 -21.68
CA ALA A 3 -9.88 9.52 -20.23
C ALA A 3 -8.80 10.49 -19.72
N LYS A 4 -9.15 11.36 -18.78
CA LYS A 4 -8.19 12.32 -18.20
C LYS A 4 -7.10 11.52 -17.47
N ALA A 5 -5.84 11.78 -17.79
CA ALA A 5 -4.72 11.08 -17.17
C ALA A 5 -4.76 11.25 -15.64
N TYR A 6 -4.51 10.18 -14.90
CA TYR A 6 -4.51 10.16 -13.44
C TYR A 6 -3.42 9.23 -12.90
N ARG A 7 -3.11 9.36 -11.61
CA ARG A 7 -2.27 8.43 -10.84
C ARG A 7 -3.13 7.68 -9.86
N LEU A 8 -2.83 6.40 -9.66
CA LEU A 8 -3.57 5.55 -8.74
C LEU A 8 -2.72 5.22 -7.52
N LEU A 9 -3.31 5.34 -6.34
CA LEU A 9 -2.80 4.75 -5.11
C LEU A 9 -3.82 3.71 -4.65
N VAL A 10 -3.38 2.47 -4.42
CA VAL A 10 -4.20 1.40 -3.85
C VAL A 10 -3.57 0.94 -2.54
N VAL A 11 -4.33 1.03 -1.46
CA VAL A 11 -3.91 0.63 -0.10
C VAL A 11 -4.91 -0.36 0.50
N ALA A 12 -4.44 -1.13 1.48
CA ALA A 12 -5.27 -2.12 2.16
C ALA A 12 -6.22 -1.46 3.16
N HIS A 13 -5.69 -0.59 4.02
CA HIS A 13 -6.40 -0.08 5.19
C HIS A 13 -6.47 1.46 5.24
N PRO A 14 -7.47 2.01 5.97
CA PRO A 14 -7.52 3.43 6.29
C PRO A 14 -6.36 3.89 7.19
N ASP A 15 -5.30 4.48 6.62
CA ASP A 15 -4.13 5.11 7.26
C ASP A 15 -2.87 4.87 6.43
N ASP A 16 -2.79 3.73 5.75
CA ASP A 16 -1.71 3.32 4.85
C ASP A 16 -1.32 4.44 3.87
N GLU A 17 -2.32 5.15 3.32
CA GLU A 17 -2.10 6.25 2.37
C GLU A 17 -1.35 7.42 3.00
N THR A 18 -1.50 7.59 4.31
CA THR A 18 -0.78 8.59 5.10
C THR A 18 0.57 8.02 5.55
N ILE A 19 0.63 6.81 6.11
CA ILE A 19 1.84 6.17 6.65
C ILE A 19 2.93 6.11 5.59
N PHE A 20 2.62 5.52 4.44
CA PHE A 20 3.61 5.18 3.41
C PHE A 20 3.67 6.19 2.26
N PHE A 21 2.59 6.92 2.00
CA PHE A 21 2.43 7.71 0.78
C PHE A 21 2.04 9.19 1.01
N GLY A 22 2.01 9.66 2.26
CA GLY A 22 1.53 11.01 2.58
C GLY A 22 2.33 12.11 1.88
N GLY A 23 3.66 12.01 1.89
CA GLY A 23 4.56 12.90 1.17
C GLY A 23 4.30 12.87 -0.33
N LEU A 24 4.18 11.67 -0.91
CA LEU A 24 3.88 11.45 -2.33
C LEU A 24 2.56 12.08 -2.77
N LEU A 25 1.48 11.93 -2.01
CA LEU A 25 0.16 12.48 -2.35
C LEU A 25 0.17 14.02 -2.39
N MET A 26 1.00 14.66 -1.57
CA MET A 26 1.17 16.12 -1.59
C MET A 26 1.99 16.62 -2.79
N ARG A 27 2.66 15.74 -3.55
CA ARG A 27 3.48 16.09 -4.71
C ARG A 27 2.68 16.20 -6.02
N LYS A 28 3.22 17.02 -6.95
CA LYS A 28 2.91 17.06 -8.40
C LYS A 28 1.42 17.05 -8.76
N ARG A 29 0.73 18.15 -8.39
CA ARG A 29 -0.69 18.43 -8.66
C ARG A 29 -1.13 18.47 -10.13
N SER A 30 -0.22 18.38 -11.10
CA SER A 30 -0.56 18.44 -12.53
C SER A 30 -1.24 17.19 -13.06
N VAL A 31 -1.11 16.05 -12.38
CA VAL A 31 -1.88 14.83 -12.67
C VAL A 31 -2.59 14.42 -11.38
N PRO A 32 -3.93 14.35 -11.36
CA PRO A 32 -4.71 14.10 -10.16
C PRO A 32 -4.48 12.69 -9.61
N TRP A 33 -4.55 12.58 -8.28
CA TRP A 33 -4.55 11.30 -7.58
C TRP A 33 -5.96 10.75 -7.42
N LYS A 34 -6.15 9.48 -7.79
CA LYS A 34 -7.23 8.63 -7.30
C LYS A 34 -6.63 7.71 -6.23
N VAL A 35 -7.24 7.68 -5.03
CA VAL A 35 -6.84 6.80 -3.93
C VAL A 35 -7.94 5.77 -3.70
N ILE A 36 -7.58 4.51 -3.53
CA ILE A 36 -8.50 3.41 -3.25
C ILE A 36 -8.03 2.72 -1.98
N CYS A 37 -8.89 2.66 -0.97
CA CYS A 37 -8.73 1.79 0.18
C CYS A 37 -9.57 0.53 -0.05
N VAL A 38 -8.95 -0.65 -0.04
CA VAL A 38 -9.65 -1.87 -0.43
C VAL A 38 -10.57 -2.38 0.68
N THR A 39 -10.11 -2.37 1.93
CA THR A 39 -10.87 -2.94 3.04
C THR A 39 -11.84 -1.96 3.69
N ASP A 40 -12.78 -2.47 4.48
CA ASP A 40 -13.69 -1.67 5.30
C ASP A 40 -13.04 -1.10 6.57
N GLY A 41 -11.79 -1.50 6.90
CA GLY A 41 -11.10 -1.12 8.13
C GLY A 41 -11.87 -1.51 9.39
N ASN A 42 -12.74 -2.53 9.33
CA ASN A 42 -13.69 -2.82 10.39
C ASN A 42 -13.23 -3.93 11.36
N ALA A 43 -11.94 -4.28 11.38
CA ALA A 43 -11.41 -5.34 12.25
C ALA A 43 -11.78 -5.14 13.74
N ASP A 44 -11.81 -3.89 14.20
CA ASP A 44 -12.15 -3.53 15.58
C ASP A 44 -13.55 -2.89 15.72
N GLY A 45 -14.45 -3.11 14.76
CA GLY A 45 -15.83 -2.60 14.78
C GLY A 45 -15.97 -1.10 14.50
N ARG A 46 -14.90 -0.46 13.99
CA ARG A 46 -14.81 1.00 13.74
C ARG A 46 -14.85 1.39 12.27
N GLY A 47 -15.28 0.51 11.37
CA GLY A 47 -15.18 0.74 9.91
C GLY A 47 -15.81 2.05 9.43
N LYS A 48 -16.95 2.46 10.00
CA LYS A 48 -17.57 3.76 9.67
C LYS A 48 -16.71 4.97 10.06
N GLU A 49 -16.07 4.89 11.23
CA GLU A 49 -15.18 5.94 11.72
C GLU A 49 -13.90 5.97 10.88
N ARG A 50 -13.27 4.81 10.65
CA ARG A 50 -12.07 4.68 9.82
C ARG A 50 -12.31 5.11 8.36
N ALA A 51 -13.51 4.86 7.81
CA ALA A 51 -13.92 5.38 6.51
C ALA A 51 -13.92 6.91 6.47
N ALA A 52 -14.47 7.56 7.50
CA ALA A 52 -14.49 9.02 7.60
C ALA A 52 -13.08 9.60 7.76
N GLU A 53 -12.24 8.95 8.57
CA GLU A 53 -10.82 9.29 8.74
C GLU A 53 -10.07 9.21 7.40
N PHE A 54 -10.25 8.13 6.63
CA PHE A 54 -9.67 7.96 5.29
C PHE A 54 -10.07 9.07 4.31
N LEU A 55 -11.35 9.41 4.22
CA LEU A 55 -11.80 10.48 3.34
C LEU A 55 -11.25 11.84 3.79
N ALA A 56 -11.14 12.08 5.10
CA ALA A 56 -10.55 13.31 5.63
C ALA A 56 -9.04 13.40 5.35
N ALA A 57 -8.30 12.32 5.54
CA ALA A 57 -6.85 12.26 5.34
C ALA A 57 -6.47 12.40 3.87
N THR A 58 -7.12 11.65 2.98
CA THR A 58 -6.91 11.77 1.52
C THR A 58 -7.20 13.18 1.01
N LYS A 59 -8.28 13.81 1.49
CA LYS A 59 -8.59 15.22 1.19
C LYS A 59 -7.50 16.17 1.72
N LEU A 60 -7.03 15.98 2.96
CA LEU A 60 -5.96 16.78 3.55
C LEU A 60 -4.66 16.67 2.72
N LEU A 61 -4.32 15.47 2.27
CA LEU A 61 -3.10 15.16 1.53
C LEU A 61 -3.18 15.56 0.04
N GLY A 62 -4.38 15.85 -0.47
CA GLY A 62 -4.58 16.43 -1.80
C GLY A 62 -5.01 15.43 -2.88
N ALA A 63 -5.57 14.29 -2.48
CA ALA A 63 -6.23 13.38 -3.41
C ALA A 63 -7.42 14.07 -4.11
N ALA A 64 -7.56 13.85 -5.42
CA ALA A 64 -8.68 14.39 -6.19
C ALA A 64 -9.94 13.51 -6.07
N LYS A 65 -9.74 12.19 -5.93
CA LYS A 65 -10.79 11.21 -5.70
C LYS A 65 -10.31 10.18 -4.69
N ALA A 66 -11.19 9.77 -3.78
CA ALA A 66 -10.97 8.67 -2.85
C ALA A 66 -12.18 7.72 -2.88
N GLU A 67 -11.93 6.42 -2.87
CA GLU A 67 -12.95 5.36 -2.82
C GLU A 67 -12.56 4.32 -1.77
N GLN A 68 -13.54 3.82 -1.02
CA GLN A 68 -13.38 2.66 -0.17
C GLN A 68 -14.25 1.52 -0.69
N TRP A 69 -13.68 0.33 -0.86
CA TRP A 69 -14.36 -0.79 -1.53
C TRP A 69 -15.00 -1.80 -0.58
N ASN A 70 -14.78 -1.67 0.72
CA ASN A 70 -15.44 -2.41 1.79
C ASN A 70 -15.28 -3.93 1.72
N PHE A 71 -14.15 -4.42 1.20
CA PHE A 71 -13.80 -5.82 1.42
C PHE A 71 -13.58 -6.06 2.93
N PRO A 72 -14.05 -7.18 3.52
CA PRO A 72 -13.98 -7.36 4.96
C PRO A 72 -12.54 -7.36 5.48
N ASP A 73 -12.22 -6.46 6.40
CA ASP A 73 -10.95 -6.44 7.11
C ASP A 73 -10.95 -7.50 8.22
N ARG A 74 -10.47 -8.71 7.89
CA ARG A 74 -10.44 -9.85 8.81
C ARG A 74 -9.04 -10.40 8.95
N PHE A 75 -8.24 -9.81 9.83
CA PHE A 75 -6.93 -10.37 10.15
C PHE A 75 -7.04 -11.68 10.97
N PRO A 76 -6.25 -12.75 10.68
CA PRO A 76 -5.22 -12.88 9.66
C PRO A 76 -5.69 -13.49 8.32
N ALA A 77 -7.00 -13.55 8.07
CA ALA A 77 -7.54 -14.11 6.83
C ALA A 77 -7.03 -13.34 5.60
N ARG A 78 -6.79 -14.07 4.51
CA ARG A 78 -6.35 -13.46 3.25
C ARG A 78 -7.49 -12.80 2.50
N LEU A 79 -7.18 -11.76 1.73
CA LEU A 79 -8.14 -11.11 0.85
C LEU A 79 -8.43 -11.95 -0.41
N PRO A 80 -9.64 -11.83 -0.99
CA PRO A 80 -10.00 -12.51 -2.23
C PRO A 80 -9.37 -11.80 -3.44
N ILE A 81 -8.11 -12.14 -3.74
CA ILE A 81 -7.29 -11.49 -4.78
C ILE A 81 -8.03 -11.42 -6.11
N ASP A 82 -8.62 -12.52 -6.58
CA ASP A 82 -9.27 -12.58 -7.90
C ASP A 82 -10.44 -11.58 -8.02
N GLN A 83 -11.20 -11.35 -6.94
CA GLN A 83 -12.29 -10.38 -6.93
C GLN A 83 -11.78 -8.94 -6.94
N ILE A 84 -10.70 -8.68 -6.20
CA ILE A 84 -10.06 -7.35 -6.13
C ILE A 84 -9.40 -7.04 -7.48
N GLU A 85 -8.70 -8.00 -8.08
CA GLU A 85 -8.11 -7.91 -9.40
C GLU A 85 -9.16 -7.60 -10.47
N ALA A 86 -10.26 -8.36 -10.51
CA ALA A 86 -11.35 -8.13 -11.45
C ALA A 86 -11.92 -6.70 -11.33
N LYS A 87 -12.12 -6.22 -10.09
CA LYS A 87 -12.60 -4.86 -9.84
C LYS A 87 -11.59 -3.77 -10.21
N LEU A 88 -10.29 -4.04 -10.02
CA LEU A 88 -9.21 -3.14 -10.46
C LEU A 88 -9.14 -3.07 -11.99
N ALA A 89 -9.35 -4.19 -12.69
CA ALA A 89 -9.32 -4.27 -14.15
C ALA A 89 -10.44 -3.46 -14.84
N GLU A 90 -11.53 -3.13 -14.13
CA GLU A 90 -12.58 -2.23 -14.62
C GLU A 90 -12.12 -0.76 -14.72
N LEU A 91 -11.01 -0.39 -14.09
CA LEU A 91 -10.49 0.97 -14.12
C LEU A 91 -9.75 1.25 -15.44
N ALA A 92 -9.93 2.46 -15.97
CA ALA A 92 -9.10 2.94 -17.08
C ALA A 92 -7.62 2.97 -16.67
N ALA A 93 -6.69 2.60 -17.56
CA ALA A 93 -5.27 2.51 -17.21
C ALA A 93 -4.70 3.85 -16.66
N PRO A 94 -4.17 3.87 -15.41
CA PRO A 94 -3.50 5.05 -14.86
C PRO A 94 -2.10 5.24 -15.46
N LYS A 95 -1.52 6.42 -15.26
CA LYS A 95 -0.15 6.75 -15.73
C LYS A 95 0.92 5.96 -14.96
N GLU A 96 0.71 5.81 -13.66
CA GLU A 96 1.54 5.03 -12.74
C GLU A 96 0.69 4.70 -11.51
N ILE A 97 1.08 3.63 -10.82
CA ILE A 97 0.39 3.11 -9.65
C ILE A 97 1.37 3.07 -8.49
N TYR A 98 0.87 3.40 -7.30
CA TYR A 98 1.55 3.17 -6.04
C TYR A 98 0.71 2.21 -5.20
N THR A 99 1.36 1.24 -4.57
CA THR A 99 0.70 0.25 -3.71
C THR A 99 1.70 -0.41 -2.77
N HIS A 100 1.25 -1.35 -1.95
CA HIS A 100 2.08 -2.08 -1.00
C HIS A 100 3.13 -2.98 -1.68
N GLY A 101 4.18 -3.35 -0.94
CA GLY A 101 5.23 -4.26 -1.38
C GLY A 101 4.88 -5.75 -1.18
N PRO A 102 5.61 -6.68 -1.81
CA PRO A 102 5.29 -8.11 -1.78
C PRO A 102 5.52 -8.77 -0.42
N LEU A 103 6.32 -8.17 0.47
CA LEU A 103 6.46 -8.61 1.86
C LEU A 103 5.41 -7.97 2.80
N GLY A 104 4.61 -7.02 2.31
CA GLY A 104 3.62 -6.31 3.11
C GLY A 104 4.24 -5.41 4.19
N GLU A 105 5.34 -4.73 3.86
CA GLU A 105 6.10 -3.83 4.74
C GLU A 105 6.53 -4.54 6.04
N TYR A 106 5.74 -4.39 7.10
CA TYR A 106 5.93 -5.06 8.39
C TYR A 106 5.33 -6.49 8.42
N GLY A 107 5.01 -7.06 7.26
CA GLY A 107 4.54 -8.43 7.11
C GLY A 107 3.02 -8.60 7.03
N HIS A 108 2.25 -7.55 6.75
CA HIS A 108 0.79 -7.65 6.78
C HIS A 108 0.23 -8.45 5.60
N PRO A 109 -0.58 -9.51 5.80
CA PRO A 109 -1.10 -10.35 4.71
C PRO A 109 -1.96 -9.58 3.70
N HIS A 110 -2.83 -8.68 4.15
CA HIS A 110 -3.61 -7.81 3.24
C HIS A 110 -2.73 -6.95 2.34
N HIS A 111 -1.60 -6.43 2.83
CA HIS A 111 -0.69 -5.62 2.02
C HIS A 111 -0.08 -6.46 0.89
N GLN A 112 0.33 -7.69 1.21
CA GLN A 112 0.84 -8.67 0.24
C GLN A 112 -0.23 -8.97 -0.82
N ASP A 113 -1.48 -9.19 -0.39
CA ASP A 113 -2.61 -9.49 -1.28
C ASP A 113 -2.93 -8.33 -2.23
N ILE A 114 -2.94 -7.10 -1.71
CA ILE A 114 -3.14 -5.90 -2.54
C ILE A 114 -1.97 -5.71 -3.51
N SER A 115 -0.73 -5.94 -3.08
CA SER A 115 0.45 -5.89 -3.95
C SER A 115 0.28 -6.82 -5.15
N LEU A 116 -0.10 -8.08 -4.90
CA LEU A 116 -0.31 -9.07 -5.94
C LEU A 116 -1.49 -8.72 -6.86
N ALA A 117 -2.66 -8.38 -6.30
CA ALA A 117 -3.85 -8.02 -7.09
C ALA A 117 -3.60 -6.83 -8.03
N VAL A 118 -2.87 -5.81 -7.57
CA VAL A 118 -2.51 -4.64 -8.40
C VAL A 118 -1.55 -5.01 -9.53
N HIS A 119 -0.55 -5.86 -9.26
CA HIS A 119 0.39 -6.29 -10.30
C HIS A 119 -0.28 -7.15 -11.37
N ARG A 120 -1.22 -8.02 -11.00
CA ARG A 120 -2.02 -8.80 -11.95
C ARG A 120 -2.97 -7.94 -12.78
N ALA A 121 -3.67 -6.99 -12.15
CA ALA A 121 -4.63 -6.12 -12.84
C ALA A 121 -3.96 -5.14 -13.83
N PHE A 122 -2.71 -4.75 -13.62
CA PHE A 122 -2.03 -3.71 -14.42
C PHE A 122 -0.63 -4.11 -14.93
N PRO A 123 -0.50 -5.16 -15.74
CA PRO A 123 0.80 -5.74 -16.12
C PRO A 123 1.68 -4.80 -16.98
N ARG A 124 1.11 -3.73 -17.54
CA ARG A 124 1.80 -2.77 -18.42
C ARG A 124 1.98 -1.39 -17.81
N VAL A 125 1.52 -1.17 -16.58
CA VAL A 125 1.61 0.13 -15.91
C VAL A 125 2.82 0.14 -14.97
N PRO A 126 3.59 1.24 -14.88
CA PRO A 126 4.62 1.36 -13.85
C PRO A 126 4.00 1.32 -12.45
N ILE A 127 4.35 0.31 -11.66
CA ILE A 127 3.93 0.16 -10.26
C ILE A 127 5.14 0.41 -9.34
N PHE A 128 4.91 1.15 -8.27
CA PHE A 128 5.89 1.48 -7.25
C PHE A 128 5.36 1.12 -5.86
N SER A 129 6.23 0.67 -4.99
CA SER A 129 5.91 0.31 -3.61
C SER A 129 6.88 0.96 -2.63
N PRO A 130 6.54 1.07 -1.34
CA PRO A 130 7.48 1.54 -0.32
C PRO A 130 8.78 0.74 -0.41
N ALA A 131 9.91 1.44 -0.41
CA ALA A 131 11.23 0.83 -0.45
C ALA A 131 11.63 0.26 0.93
N HIS A 132 10.75 -0.53 1.53
CA HIS A 132 11.02 -1.26 2.76
C HIS A 132 11.94 -2.44 2.43
N ASN A 133 13.01 -2.66 3.20
CA ASN A 133 13.99 -3.74 2.98
C ASN A 133 14.64 -3.77 1.58
N THR A 134 14.61 -2.64 0.87
CA THR A 134 15.07 -2.52 -0.52
C THR A 134 15.68 -1.15 -0.79
N ARG A 135 16.47 -1.02 -1.86
CA ARG A 135 16.97 0.29 -2.32
C ARG A 135 15.86 1.05 -3.07
N PRO A 136 15.62 2.34 -2.76
CA PRO A 136 14.65 3.14 -3.49
C PRO A 136 15.14 3.49 -4.90
N ASP A 137 14.23 3.42 -5.88
CA ASP A 137 14.40 4.01 -7.22
C ASP A 137 13.96 5.48 -7.25
N ARG A 138 13.03 5.85 -6.35
CA ARG A 138 12.51 7.22 -6.21
C ARG A 138 12.50 7.62 -4.75
N VAL A 139 12.77 8.90 -4.51
CA VAL A 139 12.75 9.48 -3.17
C VAL A 139 11.90 10.74 -3.17
N VAL A 140 10.99 10.84 -2.20
CA VAL A 140 10.21 12.04 -1.90
C VAL A 140 10.68 12.57 -0.55
N LYS A 141 11.36 13.72 -0.56
CA LYS A 141 11.73 14.44 0.67
C LYS A 141 10.68 15.49 0.94
N MET A 142 9.96 15.42 2.06
CA MET A 142 8.96 16.42 2.45
C MET A 142 9.63 17.72 2.91
N SER A 143 9.02 18.87 2.59
CA SER A 143 9.34 20.13 3.28
C SER A 143 8.82 20.10 4.72
N PRO A 144 9.29 21.01 5.61
CA PRO A 144 8.76 21.10 6.97
C PRO A 144 7.24 21.29 7.02
N SER A 145 6.67 22.05 6.07
CA SER A 145 5.23 22.28 5.98
C SER A 145 4.44 21.03 5.58
N GLU A 146 4.97 20.25 4.64
CA GLU A 146 4.37 18.98 4.21
C GLU A 146 4.45 17.94 5.33
N TYR A 147 5.61 17.83 5.97
CA TYR A 147 5.79 16.91 7.10
C TYR A 147 4.85 17.27 8.26
N LYS A 148 4.71 18.56 8.61
CA LYS A 148 3.72 19.03 9.58
C LYS A 148 2.28 18.69 9.19
N LYS A 149 1.97 18.70 7.89
CA LYS A 149 0.65 18.32 7.39
C LYS A 149 0.41 16.81 7.52
N LYS A 150 1.41 15.98 7.22
CA LYS A 150 1.36 14.53 7.43
C LYS A 150 1.18 14.20 8.92
N THR A 151 1.94 14.82 9.81
CA THR A 151 1.79 14.60 11.26
C THR A 151 0.45 15.10 11.82
N ARG A 152 -0.14 16.13 11.21
CA ARG A 152 -1.52 16.53 11.53
C ARG A 152 -2.54 15.45 11.22
N ALA A 153 -2.36 14.70 10.12
CA ALA A 153 -3.24 13.58 9.79
C ALA A 153 -3.19 12.51 10.90
N PHE A 154 -1.99 12.13 11.35
CA PHE A 154 -1.85 11.20 12.47
C PHE A 154 -2.46 11.74 13.77
N ALA A 155 -2.11 12.96 14.15
CA ALA A 155 -2.51 13.50 15.46
C ALA A 155 -3.99 13.89 15.57
N GLN A 156 -4.66 14.19 14.45
CA GLN A 156 -6.02 14.75 14.46
C GLN A 156 -7.05 13.95 13.68
N ILE A 157 -6.63 13.16 12.69
CA ILE A 157 -7.54 12.35 11.88
C ILE A 157 -7.46 10.90 12.38
N TYR A 158 -6.32 10.25 12.23
CA TYR A 158 -6.08 8.88 12.69
C TYR A 158 -5.63 8.80 14.15
N LYS A 159 -6.20 9.63 15.03
CA LYS A 159 -5.65 9.79 16.39
C LYS A 159 -5.60 8.46 17.14
N LYS A 160 -6.70 7.71 17.14
CA LYS A 160 -6.81 6.45 17.87
C LYS A 160 -5.94 5.35 17.27
N GLU A 161 -5.86 5.26 15.94
CA GLU A 161 -4.94 4.32 15.28
C GLU A 161 -3.49 4.67 15.61
N THR A 162 -3.14 5.96 15.52
CA THR A 162 -1.82 6.47 15.87
C THR A 162 -1.45 6.12 17.30
N GLU A 163 -2.37 6.24 18.26
CA GLU A 163 -2.15 5.84 19.65
C GLU A 163 -1.85 4.34 19.79
N ASN A 164 -2.48 3.49 18.98
CA ASN A 164 -2.25 2.04 18.99
C ASN A 164 -0.86 1.66 18.42
N PHE A 165 -0.38 2.36 17.39
CA PHE A 165 0.85 2.00 16.67
C PHE A 165 2.03 2.95 16.83
N ILE A 166 1.95 3.94 17.72
CA ILE A 166 2.97 5.00 17.84
C ILE A 166 4.39 4.45 18.07
N GLY A 167 4.51 3.32 18.76
CA GLY A 167 5.79 2.68 19.08
C GLY A 167 6.55 2.14 17.86
N PHE A 168 5.87 1.95 16.73
CA PHE A 168 6.46 1.43 15.50
C PHE A 168 6.08 2.22 14.23
N LEU A 169 5.36 3.34 14.37
CA LEU A 169 4.97 4.20 13.25
C LEU A 169 6.21 4.70 12.48
N PRO A 170 6.39 4.29 11.20
CA PRO A 170 7.55 4.71 10.41
C PRO A 170 7.37 6.13 9.83
N ASN A 171 7.07 7.12 10.67
CA ASN A 171 6.83 8.49 10.23
C ASN A 171 8.15 9.25 9.96
N ASN A 172 8.70 9.03 8.76
CA ASN A 172 9.88 9.72 8.28
C ASN A 172 9.51 10.87 7.32
N ALA A 173 10.32 11.94 7.32
CA ALA A 173 10.19 13.03 6.35
C ALA A 173 10.65 12.65 4.92
N ILE A 174 11.20 11.45 4.75
CA ILE A 174 11.70 10.93 3.49
C ILE A 174 10.98 9.61 3.19
N GLU A 175 10.29 9.57 2.06
CA GLU A 175 9.62 8.37 1.54
C GLU A 175 10.41 7.83 0.34
N GLY A 176 10.81 6.57 0.42
CA GLY A 176 11.49 5.85 -0.67
C GLY A 176 10.51 4.92 -1.37
N PHE A 177 10.60 4.82 -2.69
CA PHE A 177 9.79 3.91 -3.49
C PHE A 177 10.65 3.11 -4.46
N THR A 178 10.32 1.84 -4.63
CA THR A 178 11.02 0.92 -5.54
C THR A 178 10.03 0.24 -6.47
N ARG A 179 10.50 -0.21 -7.64
CA ARG A 179 9.75 -1.04 -8.57
C ARG A 179 10.11 -2.51 -8.38
N PHE A 180 9.07 -3.32 -8.24
CA PHE A 180 9.16 -4.78 -8.29
C PHE A 180 8.76 -5.29 -9.67
N ARG A 181 9.35 -6.40 -10.10
CA ARG A 181 8.82 -7.16 -11.24
C ARG A 181 7.58 -7.93 -10.78
N ALA A 182 6.60 -8.07 -11.67
CA ALA A 182 5.43 -8.91 -11.39
C ALA A 182 5.85 -10.34 -11.01
N SER A 183 6.89 -10.90 -11.63
CA SER A 183 7.43 -12.21 -11.29
C SER A 183 7.96 -12.29 -9.85
N GLU A 184 8.62 -11.24 -9.35
CA GLU A 184 9.10 -11.19 -7.96
C GLU A 184 7.93 -11.13 -6.98
N VAL A 185 6.90 -10.34 -7.29
CA VAL A 185 5.69 -10.24 -6.46
C VAL A 185 4.95 -11.58 -6.44
N GLU A 186 4.77 -12.24 -7.58
CA GLU A 186 4.16 -13.57 -7.69
C GLU A 186 4.93 -14.64 -6.90
N ALA A 187 6.27 -14.63 -6.98
CA ALA A 187 7.11 -15.59 -6.28
C ALA A 187 7.00 -15.42 -4.76
N ILE A 188 7.14 -14.19 -4.26
CA ILE A 188 7.08 -13.89 -2.82
C ILE A 188 5.67 -14.10 -2.28
N VAL A 189 4.66 -13.45 -2.87
CA VAL A 189 3.30 -13.48 -2.32
C VAL A 189 2.69 -14.87 -2.47
N GLY A 190 2.90 -15.57 -3.59
CA GLY A 190 2.45 -16.95 -3.76
C GLY A 190 3.08 -17.90 -2.74
N TYR A 191 4.37 -17.73 -2.43
CA TYR A 191 5.03 -18.48 -1.36
C TYR A 191 4.43 -18.18 0.03
N LEU A 192 4.22 -16.90 0.36
CA LEU A 192 3.59 -16.48 1.62
C LEU A 192 2.13 -16.92 1.74
N ARG A 193 1.46 -17.21 0.61
CA ARG A 193 0.10 -17.75 0.53
C ARG A 193 0.04 -19.27 0.55
N GLU A 194 1.17 -19.97 0.54
CA GLU A 194 1.24 -21.43 0.44
C GLU A 194 0.65 -21.97 -0.88
N GLU A 195 0.66 -21.14 -1.92
CA GLU A 195 0.15 -21.49 -3.24
C GLU A 195 1.26 -22.06 -4.14
N ARG A 196 2.53 -21.87 -3.77
CA ARG A 196 3.71 -22.34 -4.50
C ARG A 196 4.97 -22.34 -3.64
N GLU A 197 5.99 -23.04 -4.11
CA GLU A 197 7.36 -22.94 -3.57
C GLU A 197 8.01 -21.58 -3.92
N LEU A 198 8.92 -21.13 -3.06
CA LEU A 198 9.71 -19.92 -3.32
C LEU A 198 10.68 -20.20 -4.48
N ASP A 199 10.67 -19.34 -5.48
CA ASP A 199 11.65 -19.31 -6.56
C ASP A 199 12.69 -18.20 -6.28
N PRO A 200 13.90 -18.53 -5.78
CA PRO A 200 14.93 -17.55 -5.48
C PRO A 200 15.40 -16.74 -6.68
N GLU A 201 15.35 -17.30 -7.89
CA GLU A 201 15.83 -16.64 -9.11
C GLU A 201 14.89 -15.52 -9.56
N ALA A 202 13.62 -15.58 -9.13
CA ALA A 202 12.64 -14.53 -9.37
C ALA A 202 12.83 -13.29 -8.48
N LEU A 203 13.63 -13.36 -7.41
CA LEU A 203 13.85 -12.25 -6.47
C LEU A 203 14.96 -11.33 -6.97
N GLU A 204 14.59 -10.14 -7.45
CA GLU A 204 15.54 -9.11 -7.88
C GLU A 204 15.85 -8.14 -6.74
N ARG A 205 14.83 -7.53 -6.14
CA ARG A 205 15.00 -6.53 -5.08
C ARG A 205 15.24 -7.16 -3.71
N HIS A 206 14.67 -8.33 -3.47
CA HIS A 206 14.82 -9.09 -2.22
C HIS A 206 15.81 -10.25 -2.33
N GLN A 207 16.70 -10.26 -3.33
CA GLN A 207 17.69 -11.34 -3.52
C GLN A 207 18.48 -11.65 -2.24
N TRP A 208 18.83 -10.61 -1.47
CA TRP A 208 19.56 -10.74 -0.21
C TRP A 208 18.77 -11.51 0.89
N MET A 209 17.45 -11.67 0.74
CA MET A 209 16.59 -12.40 1.66
C MET A 209 16.26 -13.82 1.19
N ALA A 210 16.68 -14.25 -0.01
CA ALA A 210 16.20 -15.49 -0.63
C ALA A 210 16.38 -16.73 0.27
N GLU A 211 17.56 -16.88 0.89
CA GLU A 211 17.83 -18.00 1.82
C GLU A 211 17.16 -17.82 3.19
N MET A 212 16.86 -16.58 3.57
CA MET A 212 16.30 -16.23 4.88
C MET A 212 14.78 -16.39 4.89
N LEU A 213 14.09 -16.08 3.79
CA LEU A 213 12.64 -16.07 3.68
C LEU A 213 11.99 -17.37 4.17
N PRO A 214 12.48 -18.57 3.83
CA PRO A 214 11.94 -19.81 4.38
C PRO A 214 12.05 -19.92 5.90
N ARG A 215 13.13 -19.40 6.47
CA ARG A 215 13.41 -19.45 7.92
C ARG A 215 12.62 -18.40 8.71
N VAL A 216 12.26 -17.29 8.07
CA VAL A 216 11.55 -16.18 8.71
C VAL A 216 10.08 -16.07 8.31
N LYS A 217 9.56 -17.00 7.49
CA LYS A 217 8.16 -17.00 7.04
C LYS A 217 7.18 -16.81 8.20
N GLY A 218 7.35 -17.56 9.28
CA GLY A 218 6.51 -17.48 10.49
C GLY A 218 6.65 -16.19 11.30
N LYS A 219 7.54 -15.27 10.91
CA LYS A 219 7.68 -13.94 11.52
C LYS A 219 6.87 -12.86 10.81
N PHE A 220 6.34 -13.14 9.60
CA PHE A 220 5.37 -12.26 8.94
C PHE A 220 3.97 -12.52 9.49
N GLY A 221 3.08 -11.52 9.43
CA GLY A 221 1.76 -11.57 10.08
C GLY A 221 1.68 -10.77 11.38
N VAL A 222 2.21 -9.54 11.38
CA VAL A 222 2.04 -8.63 12.51
C VAL A 222 0.65 -7.99 12.43
N ARG A 223 -0.12 -8.09 13.53
CA ARG A 223 -1.31 -7.26 13.74
C ARG A 223 -0.84 -5.88 14.18
N VAL A 224 -1.19 -4.87 13.41
CA VAL A 224 -0.98 -3.46 13.70
C VAL A 224 -2.32 -2.82 13.97
#